data_AF-A0A4Y2MMS8-F1
#
_entry.id   AF-A0A4Y2MMS8-F1
#
_cell.length_a   1.000
_cell.length_b   1.000
_cell.length_c   1.000
_cell.angle_alpha   90.00
_cell.angle_beta   90.00
_cell.angle_gamma   90.00
#
_symmetry.space_group_name_H-M   'P 1'
#
loop_
_entity.id
_entity.type
_entity.pdbx_description
1 polymer ?
#
loop_
_entity_poly.entity_id
_entity_poly.type
_entity_poly.pdbx_seq_one_letter_code
_entity_poly.pdbx_strand_id
1 'polypeptide(L)' 'MGSPPRLWWRMRLRGENKYHRGQQIYYEEAGSKNSAVISTINPIEVWVKRTSDNVKYQIYVSELMKGAVTLKRRSA' A
#
# COMPACT_ATOMS: atom_id res chain seq x y z
N MET A 1 6.27 -21.59 -15.27
CA MET A 1 5.15 -20.61 -15.37
C MET A 1 4.89 -20.05 -13.98
N GLY A 2 5.45 -18.87 -13.67
CA GLY A 2 5.31 -18.24 -12.36
C GLY A 2 3.90 -17.71 -12.16
N SER A 3 3.21 -18.17 -11.12
CA SER A 3 1.91 -17.63 -10.74
C SER A 3 2.01 -16.12 -10.48
N PRO A 4 1.07 -15.29 -10.95
CA PRO A 4 1.12 -13.85 -10.72
C PRO A 4 1.01 -13.55 -9.21
N PRO A 5 1.62 -12.46 -8.71
CA PRO A 5 1.57 -12.12 -7.28
C PRO A 5 0.13 -11.89 -6.84
N ARG A 6 -0.39 -12.80 -6.01
CA ARG A 6 -1.79 -12.89 -5.56
C ARG A 6 -2.23 -11.73 -4.63
N LEU A 7 -1.45 -10.65 -4.51
CA LEU A 7 -1.69 -9.58 -3.53
C LEU A 7 -2.92 -8.73 -3.85
N TRP A 8 -3.20 -8.51 -5.13
CA TRP A 8 -4.41 -7.79 -5.55
C TRP A 8 -5.71 -8.52 -5.15
N TRP A 9 -5.68 -9.86 -5.14
CA TRP A 9 -6.84 -10.68 -4.81
C TRP A 9 -6.99 -10.95 -3.31
N ARG A 10 -5.89 -10.85 -2.54
CA ARG A 10 -5.92 -11.04 -1.07
C ARG A 10 -6.45 -9.80 -0.33
N MET A 11 -6.46 -8.63 -0.97
CA MET A 11 -7.16 -7.43 -0.49
C MET A 11 -8.68 -7.50 -0.77
N ARG A 12 -9.28 -8.70 -0.73
CA ARG A 12 -10.71 -8.93 -0.94
C ARG A 12 -11.32 -9.52 0.31
N LEU A 13 -11.61 -8.67 1.29
CA LEU A 13 -12.65 -8.96 2.26
C LEU A 13 -14.00 -8.60 1.63
N ARG A 14 -15.00 -9.46 1.85
CA ARG A 14 -16.34 -9.40 1.25
C ARG A 14 -16.91 -7.98 1.38
N GLY A 15 -17.23 -7.37 0.23
CA GLY A 15 -17.85 -6.06 0.13
C GLY A 15 -16.87 -4.89 0.37
N GLU A 16 -16.57 -4.14 -0.70
CA GLU A 16 -16.22 -2.70 -0.62
C GLU A 16 -14.85 -2.24 -0.08
N ASN A 17 -13.90 -3.12 0.27
CA ASN A 17 -12.61 -2.66 0.81
C ASN A 17 -11.41 -2.92 -0.12
N LYS A 18 -11.38 -2.24 -1.28
CA LYS A 18 -10.22 -2.22 -2.19
C LYS A 18 -9.42 -0.94 -1.98
N TYR A 19 -8.09 -1.05 -2.02
CA TYR A 19 -7.23 0.13 -2.09
C TYR A 19 -7.45 0.84 -3.43
N HIS A 20 -7.67 2.15 -3.39
CA HIS A 20 -7.87 2.98 -4.57
C HIS A 20 -6.99 4.23 -4.55
N ARG A 21 -6.78 4.82 -5.73
CA ARG A 21 -6.06 6.09 -5.87
C ARG A 21 -6.79 7.21 -5.11
N GLY A 22 -6.04 8.04 -4.42
CA GLY A 22 -6.57 9.12 -3.57
C GLY A 22 -6.92 8.67 -2.15
N GLN A 23 -6.83 7.37 -1.85
CA GLN A 23 -7.12 6.87 -0.52
C GLN A 23 -5.99 7.17 0.46
N GLN A 24 -6.36 7.66 1.65
CA GLN A 24 -5.42 7.87 2.74
C GLN A 24 -5.15 6.56 3.49
N ILE A 25 -3.88 6.29 3.72
CA ILE A 25 -3.35 5.10 4.37
C ILE A 25 -2.28 5.49 5.40
N TYR A 26 -1.98 4.54 6.27
CA TYR A 26 -0.76 4.54 7.05
C TYR A 26 0.14 3.44 6.53
N TYR A 27 1.44 3.72 6.47
CA TYR A 27 2.43 2.70 6.23
C TYR A 27 3.45 2.71 7.37
N GLU A 28 3.91 1.52 7.73
CA GLU A 28 4.91 1.32 8.76
C GLU A 28 6.15 0.72 8.10
N GLU A 29 7.29 1.40 8.25
CA GLU A 29 8.58 1.02 7.70
C GLU A 29 9.61 1.11 8.83
N ALA A 30 10.34 0.03 9.08
CA ALA A 30 11.33 -0.04 10.16
C ALA A 30 10.83 0.45 11.54
N GLY A 31 9.54 0.21 11.85
CA GLY A 31 8.89 0.64 13.11
C GLY A 31 8.38 2.08 13.12
N SER A 32 8.62 2.87 12.07
CA SER A 32 8.11 4.23 11.94
C SER A 32 6.77 4.27 11.19
N LYS A 33 5.72 4.75 11.87
CA LYS A 33 4.38 4.91 11.29
C LYS A 33 4.26 6.25 10.59
N ASN A 34 4.02 6.22 9.29
CA ASN A 34 3.87 7.40 8.44
C ASN A 34 2.50 7.41 7.77
N SER A 35 1.94 8.60 7.55
CA SER A 35 0.68 8.77 6.82
C SER A 35 0.93 9.14 5.37
N ALA A 36 0.21 8.52 4.45
CA ALA A 36 0.35 8.77 3.02
C ALA A 36 -0.97 8.63 2.27
N VAL A 37 -1.02 9.16 1.06
CA VAL A 37 -2.15 9.02 0.13
C VAL A 37 -1.70 8.23 -1.08
N ILE A 38 -2.48 7.24 -1.51
CA ILE A 38 -2.16 6.44 -2.69
C ILE A 38 -2.23 7.33 -3.93
N SER A 39 -1.11 7.46 -4.65
CA SER A 39 -1.02 8.21 -5.90
C SER A 39 -1.26 7.33 -7.12
N THR A 40 -0.66 6.14 -7.16
CA THR A 40 -0.72 5.20 -8.30
C THR A 40 -0.63 3.77 -7.78
N ILE A 41 -1.35 2.83 -8.38
CA ILE A 41 -1.31 1.42 -8.00
C ILE A 41 -0.88 0.59 -9.21
N ASN A 42 0.27 -0.08 -9.11
CA ASN A 42 0.81 -0.96 -10.14
C ASN A 42 0.89 -2.40 -9.62
N PRO A 43 0.98 -3.42 -10.50
CA PRO A 43 1.07 -4.82 -10.08
C PRO A 43 2.27 -5.16 -9.19
N ILE A 44 3.38 -4.43 -9.38
CA ILE A 44 4.68 -4.69 -8.75
C ILE A 44 4.97 -3.71 -7.62
N GLU A 45 4.34 -2.54 -7.65
CA GLU A 45 4.63 -1.42 -6.75
C GLU A 45 3.40 -0.53 -6.54
N VAL A 46 3.37 0.19 -5.43
CA VAL A 46 2.34 1.18 -5.13
C VAL A 46 3.02 2.50 -4.84
N TRP A 47 2.65 3.54 -5.58
CA TRP A 47 3.12 4.89 -5.33
C TRP A 47 2.22 5.56 -4.31
N VAL A 48 2.83 6.05 -3.24
CA VAL A 48 2.17 6.78 -2.17
C VAL A 48 2.81 8.15 -2.03
N LYS A 49 2.03 9.11 -1.55
CA LYS A 49 2.48 10.48 -1.30
C LYS A 49 2.39 10.72 0.20
N ARG A 50 3.53 10.87 0.85
CA ARG A 50 3.59 11.07 2.30
C ARG A 50 2.96 12.43 2.66
N THR A 51 2.14 12.46 3.70
CA THR A 51 1.33 13.64 4.06
C THR A 51 2.16 14.69 4.79
N SER A 52 3.22 14.29 5.49
CA SER A 52 4.07 15.18 6.30
C SER A 52 4.95 16.12 5.47
N ASP A 53 5.54 15.61 4.39
CA ASP A 53 6.58 16.25 3.59
C ASP A 53 6.22 16.28 2.09
N ASN A 54 5.04 15.77 1.73
CA ASN A 54 4.53 15.74 0.35
C ASN A 54 5.37 14.91 -0.64
N VAL A 55 6.34 14.15 -0.13
CA VAL A 55 7.27 13.35 -0.94
C VAL A 55 6.57 12.12 -1.51
N LYS A 56 6.83 11.83 -2.79
CA LYS A 56 6.38 10.59 -3.43
C LYS A 56 7.33 9.45 -3.07
N TYR A 57 6.76 8.34 -2.66
CA TYR A 57 7.48 7.13 -2.27
C TYR A 57 6.85 5.93 -2.98
N GLN A 58 7.70 5.05 -3.52
CA GLN A 58 7.27 3.80 -4.13
C GLN A 58 7.44 2.68 -3.11
N ILE A 59 6.39 1.89 -2.92
CA ILE A 59 6.41 0.71 -2.05
C ILE A 59 6.36 -0.50 -2.96
N TYR A 60 7.39 -1.33 -2.94
CA TYR A 60 7.36 -2.56 -3.71
C TYR A 60 6.44 -3.58 -3.04
N VAL A 61 5.66 -4.26 -3.85
CA VAL A 61 4.76 -5.33 -3.39
C VAL A 61 5.56 -6.47 -2.74
N SER A 62 6.82 -6.68 -3.16
CA SER A 62 7.74 -7.63 -2.54
C SER A 62 8.09 -7.29 -1.09
N GLU A 63 8.18 -6.01 -0.73
CA GLU A 63 8.44 -5.55 0.64
C GLU A 63 7.23 -5.76 1.54
N LEU A 64 6.03 -5.56 0.98
CA LEU A 64 4.77 -5.88 1.64
C LEU A 64 4.64 -7.37 1.92
N MET A 65 5.03 -8.23 0.97
CA MET A 65 5.03 -9.68 1.16
C MET A 65 6.00 -10.15 2.23
N LYS A 66 7.17 -9.51 2.31
CA LYS A 66 8.20 -9.81 3.30
C LYS A 66 7.88 -9.26 4.69
N GLY A 67 6.88 -8.38 4.81
CA GLY A 67 6.53 -7.69 6.05
C GLY A 67 7.50 -6.58 6.44
N ALA A 68 8.40 -6.18 5.53
CA ALA A 68 9.32 -5.05 5.74
C ALA A 68 8.56 -3.72 5.78
N VAL A 69 7.48 -3.64 4.99
CA VAL A 69 6.54 -2.53 4.98
C VAL A 69 5.14 -3.07 5.22
N THR A 70 4.38 -2.43 6.11
CA THR A 70 2.98 -2.79 6.36
C THR A 70 2.07 -1.63 6.00
N LEU A 71 1.07 -1.89 5.16
CA LEU A 71 0.02 -0.91 4.84
C LEU A 71 -1.22 -1.14 5.71
N LYS A 72 -1.73 -0.07 6.30
CA LYS A 72 -2.99 -0.05 7.06
C LYS A 72 -3.91 1.02 6.49
N ARG A 73 -5.16 0.66 6.23
CA ARG A 73 -6.19 1.62 5.85
C ARG A 73 -6.47 2.54 7.04
N ARG A 74 -6.58 3.85 6.79
CA ARG A 74 -7.27 4.74 7.73
C ARG A 74 -8.76 4.46 7.54
N SER A 75 -9.36 3.69 8.44
CA SER A 75 -10.82 3.63 8.48
C SER A 75 -11.33 5.05 8.76
N ALA A 76 -12.19 5.55 7.88
CA ALA A 76 -13.03 6.70 8.20
C ALA A 76 -14.04 6.29 9.27
#